data_AF-B4YT51-F1
#
_entry.id   AF-B4YT51-F1
#
_cell.length_a   1.000
_cell.length_b   1.000
_cell.length_c   1.000
_cell.angle_alpha   90.00
_cell.angle_beta   90.00
_cell.angle_gamma   90.00
#
_symmetry.space_group_name_H-M   'P 1'
#
loop_
_entity.id
_entity.type
_entity.pdbx_description
1 polymer ?
#
loop_
_entity_poly.entity_id
_entity_poly.type
_entity_poly.pdbx_seq_one_letter_code
_entity_poly.pdbx_strand_id
1 'polypeptide(L)' 'MTKRDVFINKEQMMNLLMFLPIWDGKMPRPAILKPCPLWTGKQVFSLIIPGNVNMIRTHSTHPDEEDDGPYKWISPGDTK' A
#
# COMPACT_ATOMS: atom_id res chain seq x y z
N MET A 1 7.97 -1.50 4.92
CA MET A 1 7.63 -1.15 3.52
C MET A 1 6.19 -0.63 3.39
N THR A 2 5.20 -1.20 4.09
CA THR A 2 3.77 -0.83 3.99
C THR A 2 3.30 0.28 4.95
N LYS A 3 4.23 0.91 5.69
CA LYS A 3 3.94 2.07 6.54
C LYS A 3 3.40 3.25 5.72
N ARG A 4 2.57 4.12 6.32
CA ARG A 4 1.90 5.23 5.61
C ARG A 4 2.90 6.24 5.03
N ASP A 5 4.02 6.45 5.70
CA ASP A 5 5.00 7.50 5.35
C ASP A 5 6.04 7.02 4.32
N VAL A 6 5.88 5.79 3.79
CA VAL A 6 6.82 5.22 2.83
C VAL A 6 6.30 5.44 1.42
N PHE A 7 7.00 6.33 0.71
CA PHE A 7 6.77 6.61 -0.71
C PHE A 7 7.91 6.06 -1.56
N ILE A 8 7.55 5.65 -2.78
CA ILE A 8 8.43 5.04 -3.77
C ILE A 8 8.47 5.96 -4.98
N ASN A 9 9.69 6.32 -5.38
CA ASN A 9 9.92 7.14 -6.57
C ASN A 9 9.80 6.30 -7.84
N LYS A 10 9.62 6.97 -8.98
CA LYS A 10 9.48 6.32 -10.29
C LYS A 10 10.63 5.34 -10.59
N GLU A 11 11.88 5.71 -10.30
CA GLU A 11 13.06 4.86 -10.52
C GLU A 11 13.02 3.57 -9.69
N GLN A 12 12.71 3.70 -8.40
CA GLN A 12 12.56 2.55 -7.50
C GLN A 12 11.40 1.66 -7.93
N MET A 13 10.28 2.26 -8.36
CA MET A 13 9.14 1.52 -8.89
C MET A 13 9.51 0.71 -10.14
N MET A 14 10.22 1.32 -11.10
CA MET A 14 10.69 0.61 -12.30
C MET A 14 11.62 -0.55 -11.94
N ASN A 15 12.56 -0.34 -11.01
CA ASN A 15 13.45 -1.40 -10.56
C ASN A 15 12.67 -2.55 -9.90
N LEU A 16 11.70 -2.25 -9.03
CA LEU A 16 10.87 -3.27 -8.37
C LEU A 16 10.03 -4.08 -9.38
N LEU A 17 9.51 -3.44 -10.43
CA LEU A 17 8.72 -4.12 -11.46
C LEU A 17 9.55 -5.13 -12.26
N MET A 18 10.86 -4.92 -12.42
CA MET A 18 11.74 -5.90 -13.09
C MET A 18 11.82 -7.22 -12.35
N PHE A 19 11.61 -7.22 -11.03
CA PHE A 19 11.62 -8.43 -10.22
C PHE A 19 10.25 -9.14 -10.16
N LEU A 20 9.20 -8.57 -10.78
CA LEU A 20 7.86 -9.14 -10.76
C LEU A 20 7.64 -10.03 -11.99
N PRO A 21 7.68 -11.37 -11.87
CA PRO A 21 7.62 -12.28 -13.02
C PRO A 21 6.26 -12.28 -13.74
N ILE A 22 5.20 -11.86 -13.05
CA ILE A 22 3.83 -11.80 -13.57
C ILE A 22 3.45 -10.41 -14.13
N TRP A 23 4.41 -9.51 -14.28
CA TRP A 23 4.14 -8.15 -14.71
C TRP A 23 3.70 -8.09 -16.17
N ASP A 24 2.58 -7.41 -16.44
CA ASP A 24 1.95 -7.27 -17.75
C ASP A 24 2.56 -6.15 -18.61
N GLY A 25 3.68 -5.56 -18.17
CA GLY A 25 4.34 -4.43 -18.82
C GLY A 25 3.66 -3.07 -18.60
N LYS A 26 2.56 -3.02 -17.82
CA LYS A 26 1.86 -1.76 -17.51
C LYS A 26 2.21 -1.28 -16.12
N MET A 27 2.76 -0.08 -16.04
CA MET A 27 3.01 0.56 -14.75
C MET A 27 1.68 1.01 -14.12
N PRO A 28 1.43 0.72 -12.84
CA PRO A 28 0.22 1.17 -12.17
C PRO A 28 0.21 2.68 -11.98
N ARG A 29 -0.98 3.28 -11.89
CA ARG A 29 -1.15 4.71 -11.63
C ARG A 29 -0.56 5.07 -10.25
N PRO A 30 0.23 6.16 -10.13
CA PRO A 30 0.75 6.62 -8.86
C PRO A 30 -0.38 7.02 -7.89
N ALA A 31 -0.15 6.85 -6.59
CA ALA A 31 -1.07 7.30 -5.54
C ALA A 31 -1.11 8.83 -5.44
N ILE A 32 0.02 9.49 -5.68
CA ILE A 32 0.13 10.95 -5.70
C ILE A 32 0.55 11.36 -7.11
N LEU A 33 -0.20 12.28 -7.72
CA LEU A 33 0.07 12.74 -9.09
C LEU A 33 0.88 14.03 -9.13
N LYS A 34 0.74 14.90 -8.12
CA LYS A 34 1.38 16.21 -8.03
C LYS A 34 1.92 16.42 -6.61
N PRO A 35 3.04 17.16 -6.43
CA PRO A 35 3.86 17.80 -7.46
C PRO A 35 4.72 16.81 -8.27
N CYS A 36 4.99 15.63 -7.70
CA CYS A 36 5.71 14.54 -8.34
C CYS A 36 4.92 13.23 -8.24
N PRO A 37 5.07 12.30 -9.20
CA PRO A 37 4.42 11.00 -9.15
C PRO A 37 5.07 10.11 -8.08
N LEU A 38 4.28 9.71 -7.07
CA LEU A 38 4.73 8.83 -5.99
C LEU A 38 3.80 7.62 -5.84
N TRP A 39 4.39 6.47 -5.54
CA TRP A 39 3.67 5.24 -5.23
C TRP A 39 3.81 4.90 -3.75
N THR A 40 2.82 4.23 -3.18
CA THR A 40 2.92 3.73 -1.80
C THR A 40 3.42 2.30 -1.77
N GLY A 41 4.02 1.87 -0.66
CA GLY A 41 4.40 0.47 -0.49
C GLY A 41 3.20 -0.49 -0.57
N LYS A 42 2.00 -0.04 -0.15
CA LYS A 42 0.77 -0.84 -0.28
C LYS A 42 0.38 -1.07 -1.74
N GLN A 43 0.53 -0.06 -2.61
CA GLN A 43 0.27 -0.24 -4.04
C GLN A 43 1.17 -1.30 -4.66
N VAL A 44 2.46 -1.32 -4.31
CA VAL A 44 3.41 -2.34 -4.80
C VAL A 44 3.05 -3.72 -4.25
N PHE A 45 2.73 -3.81 -2.97
CA PHE A 45 2.34 -5.07 -2.33
C PHE A 45 1.07 -5.67 -2.98
N SER A 46 0.11 -4.83 -3.37
CA SER A 46 -1.09 -5.27 -4.08
C SER A 46 -0.83 -5.88 -5.45
N LEU A 47 0.29 -5.58 -6.11
CA LEU A 47 0.64 -6.20 -7.41
C LEU A 47 1.08 -7.66 -7.26
N ILE A 48 1.53 -8.05 -6.06
CA ILE A 48 2.00 -9.40 -5.77
C ILE A 48 0.82 -10.32 -5.39
N ILE A 49 -0.23 -9.74 -4.79
CA ILE A 49 -1.43 -10.47 -4.37
C ILE A 49 -2.31 -10.75 -5.60
N PRO A 50 -2.76 -11.99 -5.83
CA PRO A 50 -3.70 -12.29 -6.89
C PRO A 50 -5.06 -11.59 -6.67
N GLY A 51 -5.65 -11.04 -7.73
CA GLY A 51 -6.79 -10.11 -7.67
C GLY A 51 -8.11 -10.60 -7.07
N ASN A 52 -8.19 -11.86 -6.64
CA ASN A 52 -9.40 -12.48 -6.08
C ASN A 52 -9.26 -12.79 -4.59
N VAL A 53 -8.44 -12.04 -3.85
CA VAL A 53 -8.21 -12.23 -2.41
C VAL A 53 -8.56 -10.97 -1.65
N ASN A 54 -9.48 -11.08 -0.69
CA ASN A 54 -9.84 -10.02 0.23
C ASN A 54 -9.56 -10.48 1.66
N MET A 55 -8.95 -9.60 2.47
CA MET A 55 -8.65 -9.87 3.88
C MET A 55 -8.79 -8.58 4.69
N ILE A 56 -9.50 -8.65 5.82
CA ILE A 56 -9.64 -7.56 6.77
C ILE A 56 -9.00 -8.02 8.08
N ARG A 57 -8.01 -7.28 8.57
CA ARG A 57 -7.30 -7.58 9.82
C ARG A 57 -6.73 -6.29 10.41
N THR A 58 -6.70 -6.21 11.73
CA THR A 58 -6.05 -5.15 12.49
C THR A 58 -4.54 -5.40 12.64
N HIS A 59 -3.76 -4.33 12.81
CA HIS A 59 -2.33 -4.47 13.11
C HIS A 59 -2.15 -5.01 14.53
N SER A 60 -1.01 -5.65 14.83
CA SER A 60 -0.75 -6.20 16.17
C SER A 60 -0.68 -5.15 17.28
N THR A 61 -0.54 -3.87 16.92
CA THR A 61 -0.52 -2.72 17.83
C THR A 61 -1.74 -1.82 17.63
N HIS A 62 -2.85 -2.38 17.15
CA HIS A 62 -4.11 -1.66 17.03
C HIS A 62 -4.55 -1.16 18.41
N PRO A 63 -4.88 0.13 18.56
CA PRO A 63 -5.39 0.66 19.82
C PRO A 63 -6.86 0.24 20.03
N ASP A 64 -7.14 -0.46 21.12
CA ASP A 64 -8.48 -0.96 21.47
C ASP A 64 -9.55 0.15 21.53
N GLU A 65 -9.15 1.39 21.80
CA GLU A 65 -10.04 2.56 21.85
C GLU A 65 -10.63 2.95 20.47
N GLU A 66 -10.02 2.49 19.37
CA GLU A 66 -10.46 2.83 18.01
C GLU A 66 -11.50 1.82 17.44
N ASP A 67 -11.77 0.71 18.15
CA ASP A 67 -12.70 -0.36 17.70
C ASP A 67 -14.17 0.07 17.72
N ASP A 68 -14.58 0.87 18.72
CA ASP A 68 -15.96 1.34 18.89
C ASP A 68 -16.25 2.66 18.15
N GLY A 69 -15.24 3.22 17.48
CA GLY A 69 -15.34 4.49 16.77
C GLY A 69 -15.97 4.37 15.37
N PRO A 70 -16.50 5.47 14.82
CA PRO A 70 -17.01 5.51 13.43
C PRO A 70 -15.92 5.24 12.39
N TYR A 71 -14.64 5.28 12.80
CA TYR A 71 -13.46 5.13 11.95
C TYR A 71 -12.72 3.80 12.15
N LYS A 72 -13.32 2.79 12.80
CA LYS A 72 -12.65 1.51 13.10
C LYS A 72 -11.99 0.84 11.89
N TRP A 73 -12.60 0.99 10.70
CA TRP A 73 -12.10 0.42 9.45
C TRP A 73 -10.96 1.21 8.80
N ILE A 74 -10.67 2.41 9.30
CA ILE A 74 -9.62 3.32 8.80
C ILE A 74 -8.76 3.90 9.94
N SER A 75 -8.56 3.10 10.99
CA SER A 75 -7.72 3.43 12.14
C SER A 75 -6.37 4.06 11.75
N PRO A 76 -6.04 5.26 12.28
CA PRO A 76 -4.71 5.84 12.16
C PRO A 76 -3.65 4.98 12.86
N GLY A 77 -4.00 4.34 13.97
CA GLY A 77 -3.11 3.47 14.76
C GLY A 77 -2.59 2.25 14.00
N ASP A 78 -3.38 1.69 13.09
CA ASP A 78 -3.02 0.50 12.30
C ASP A 78 -1.85 0.69 11.31
N THR A 79 -1.36 1.92 11.12
CA THR A 79 -0.22 2.15 10.22
C THR A 79 0.85 3.08 10.77
N LYS A 80 1.04 3.09 12.10
CA LYS A 80 2.22 3.70 12.74
C LYS A 80 3.50 2.86 12.57
#